data_AF-A0A918RFN9-F1
#
_entry.id   AF-A0A918RFN9-F1
#
_cell.length_a   1.000
_cell.length_b   1.000
_cell.length_c   1.000
_cell.angle_alpha   90.00
_cell.angle_beta   90.00
_cell.angle_gamma   90.00
#
_symmetry.space_group_name_H-M   'P 1'
#
loop_
_entity.id
_entity.type
_entity.pdbx_description
1 polymer ?
#
loop_
_entity_poly.entity_id
_entity_poly.type
_entity_poly.pdbx_seq_one_letter_code
_entity_poly.pdbx_strand_id
1 'polypeptide(L)'
;MNQELKNTEKRKAEPLTNKEWFTFFIIPVNPNSRLNSKSANQIEYERYERFGFKKKMEQADTARIAGVLFYFFIILIAIIIYYIKL
;
A
#
# COMPACT_ATOMS: atom_id res chain seq x y z
N MET A 1 -32.66 11.92 -3.68
CA MET A 1 -31.37 11.19 -3.64
C MET A 1 -31.28 10.44 -2.32
N ASN A 2 -31.17 9.10 -2.34
CA ASN A 2 -31.14 8.25 -1.14
C ASN A 2 -29.87 8.55 -0.30
N GLN A 3 -29.99 8.62 1.04
CA GLN A 3 -28.87 8.91 1.95
C GLN A 3 -27.75 7.87 1.86
N GLU A 4 -28.09 6.62 1.56
CA GLU A 4 -27.13 5.53 1.36
C GLU A 4 -26.20 5.78 0.17
N LEU A 5 -26.75 6.36 -0.90
CA LEU A 5 -26.00 6.72 -2.11
C LEU A 5 -25.00 7.85 -1.81
N LYS A 6 -25.44 8.89 -1.10
CA LYS A 6 -24.56 9.98 -0.62
C LYS A 6 -23.42 9.46 0.26
N ASN A 7 -23.73 8.56 1.18
CA ASN A 7 -22.71 7.96 2.06
C ASN A 7 -21.70 7.11 1.29
N THR A 8 -22.15 6.40 0.26
CA THR A 8 -21.30 5.57 -0.58
C THR A 8 -20.36 6.43 -1.44
N GLU A 9 -20.88 7.50 -2.04
CA GLU A 9 -20.08 8.44 -2.81
C GLU A 9 -19.04 9.16 -1.94
N LYS A 10 -19.42 9.56 -0.72
CA LYS A 10 -18.49 10.18 0.23
C LYS A 10 -17.31 9.25 0.57
N ARG A 11 -17.58 7.95 0.79
CA ARG A 11 -16.53 6.94 1.06
C ARG A 11 -15.59 6.72 -0.12
N LYS A 12 -16.07 6.87 -1.37
CA LYS A 12 -15.22 6.73 -2.57
C LYS A 12 -14.17 7.82 -2.71
N ALA A 13 -14.46 9.01 -2.19
CA ALA A 13 -13.55 10.16 -2.21
C ALA A 13 -12.65 10.25 -0.95
N GLU A 14 -12.87 9.36 0.02
CA GLU A 14 -12.11 9.36 1.27
C GLU A 14 -10.70 8.82 1.04
N PRO A 15 -9.65 9.52 1.52
CA PRO A 15 -8.29 9.02 1.44
C PRO A 15 -8.09 7.80 2.35
N LEU A 16 -6.96 7.12 2.18
CA LEU A 16 -6.44 6.21 3.18
C LEU A 16 -6.20 6.95 4.48
N THR A 17 -6.50 6.27 5.58
CA THR A 17 -6.00 6.65 6.89
C THR A 17 -4.49 6.42 6.96
N ASN A 18 -3.81 7.15 7.85
CA ASN A 18 -2.37 7.01 8.05
C ASN A 18 -1.96 5.58 8.37
N LYS A 19 -2.81 4.83 9.10
CA LYS A 19 -2.56 3.43 9.45
C LYS A 19 -2.62 2.53 8.21
N GLU A 20 -3.66 2.67 7.39
CA GLU A 20 -3.77 1.89 6.14
C GLU A 20 -2.58 2.21 5.22
N TRP A 21 -2.25 3.49 5.06
CA TRP A 21 -1.11 3.92 4.25
C TRP A 21 0.21 3.30 4.74
N PHE A 22 0.46 3.35 6.05
CA PHE A 22 1.67 2.77 6.64
C PHE A 22 1.75 1.25 6.46
N THR A 23 0.62 0.55 6.50
CA THR A 23 0.56 -0.89 6.23
C THR A 23 0.97 -1.22 4.79
N PHE A 24 0.57 -0.42 3.80
CA PHE A 24 1.03 -0.57 2.41
C PHE A 24 2.52 -0.21 2.24
N PHE A 25 3.02 0.74 3.03
CA PHE A 25 4.43 1.13 3.02
C PHE A 25 5.36 0.05 3.58
N ILE A 26 5.03 -0.55 4.73
CA ILE A 26 5.87 -1.59 5.37
C ILE A 26 5.82 -2.92 4.63
N ILE A 27 4.67 -3.27 4.03
CA ILE A 27 4.52 -4.49 3.23
C ILE A 27 4.16 -4.09 1.79
N PRO A 28 5.15 -3.59 1.02
CA PRO A 28 4.91 -3.02 -0.29
C PRO A 28 4.74 -4.07 -1.39
N VAL A 29 5.25 -5.29 -1.17
CA VAL A 29 5.20 -6.42 -2.09
C VAL A 29 4.41 -7.57 -1.47
N ASN A 30 3.76 -8.39 -2.29
CA ASN A 30 3.13 -9.62 -1.78
C ASN A 30 4.18 -10.74 -1.68
N PRO A 31 4.55 -11.18 -0.46
CA PRO A 31 5.54 -12.24 -0.28
C PRO A 31 5.04 -13.62 -0.76
N ASN A 32 3.73 -13.83 -0.87
CA ASN A 32 3.12 -15.14 -1.10
C ASN A 32 2.53 -15.34 -2.51
N SER A 33 3.03 -14.65 -3.53
CA SER A 33 2.51 -14.75 -4.90
C SER A 33 2.45 -16.19 -5.45
N ARG A 34 3.28 -17.11 -4.93
CA ARG A 34 3.32 -18.53 -5.32
C ARG A 34 2.40 -19.45 -4.53
N LEU A 35 1.92 -19.05 -3.35
CA LEU A 35 1.17 -19.93 -2.43
C LEU A 35 -0.35 -19.74 -2.54
N ASN A 36 -0.86 -19.04 -3.57
CA ASN A 36 -2.27 -18.67 -3.75
C ASN A 36 -2.93 -17.95 -2.53
N SER A 37 -2.16 -17.63 -1.49
CA SER A 37 -2.63 -16.88 -0.33
C SER A 37 -2.41 -15.40 -0.58
N LYS A 38 -3.52 -14.65 -0.60
CA LYS A 38 -3.49 -13.20 -0.73
C LYS A 38 -3.03 -12.61 0.60
N SER A 39 -2.07 -11.68 0.56
CA SER A 39 -1.74 -10.88 1.73
C SER A 39 -2.92 -10.00 2.12
N ALA A 40 -2.96 -9.57 3.39
CA ALA A 40 -3.99 -8.63 3.86
C ALA A 40 -4.06 -7.37 2.97
N ASN A 41 -2.90 -6.85 2.54
CA ASN A 41 -2.80 -5.70 1.65
C ASN A 41 -3.40 -5.97 0.27
N GLN A 42 -3.27 -7.19 -0.25
CA GLN A 42 -3.86 -7.53 -1.53
C GLN A 42 -5.37 -7.70 -1.44
N ILE A 43 -5.86 -8.35 -0.38
CA ILE A 43 -7.30 -8.45 -0.11
C ILE A 43 -7.93 -7.06 0.01
N GLU A 44 -7.26 -6.14 0.71
CA GLU A 44 -7.76 -4.80 0.92
C GLU A 44 -7.69 -3.94 -0.35
N TYR A 45 -6.63 -4.08 -1.15
CA TYR A 45 -6.55 -3.41 -2.45
C TYR A 45 -7.63 -3.90 -3.43
N GLU A 46 -7.90 -5.21 -3.48
CA GLU A 46 -9.01 -5.76 -4.28
C GLU A 46 -10.37 -5.29 -3.77
N ARG A 47 -10.53 -5.08 -2.45
CA ARG A 47 -11.72 -4.46 -1.88
C ARG A 47 -11.90 -3.04 -2.45
N TYR A 48 -10.84 -2.25 -2.49
CA TYR A 48 -10.88 -0.89 -3.04
C TYR A 48 -11.29 -0.89 -4.52
N GLU A 49 -10.75 -1.81 -5.30
CA GLU A 49 -11.12 -1.99 -6.71
C GLU A 49 -12.61 -2.33 -6.86
N ARG A 50 -13.10 -3.34 -6.12
CA ARG A 50 -14.52 -3.76 -6.18
C ARG A 50 -15.51 -2.65 -5.83
N PHE A 51 -15.16 -1.78 -4.88
CA PHE A 51 -16.02 -0.67 -4.46
C PHE A 51 -15.73 0.65 -5.21
N GLY A 52 -14.75 0.67 -6.11
CA GLY A 52 -14.38 1.86 -6.88
C GLY A 52 -13.75 2.98 -6.05
N PHE A 53 -13.00 2.64 -5.00
CA PHE A 53 -12.29 3.59 -4.13
C PHE A 53 -10.97 4.07 -4.77
N LYS A 54 -11.08 4.76 -5.91
CA LYS A 54 -9.92 5.17 -6.75
C LYS A 54 -8.85 5.92 -5.97
N LYS A 55 -9.22 6.88 -5.12
CA LYS A 55 -8.28 7.68 -4.32
C LYS A 55 -7.48 6.81 -3.34
N LYS A 56 -8.12 5.79 -2.74
CA LYS A 56 -7.43 4.85 -1.85
C LYS A 56 -6.46 3.96 -2.62
N MET A 57 -6.82 3.55 -3.84
CA MET A 57 -5.92 2.77 -4.71
C MET A 57 -4.67 3.57 -5.06
N GLU A 58 -4.81 4.81 -5.53
CA GLU A 58 -3.69 5.70 -5.87
C GLU A 58 -2.74 5.91 -4.68
N GLN A 59 -3.30 6.14 -3.48
CA GLN A 59 -2.50 6.30 -2.27
C GLN A 59 -1.84 5.00 -1.81
N ALA A 60 -2.51 3.85 -1.98
CA ALA A 60 -1.93 2.54 -1.68
C ALA A 60 -0.75 2.24 -2.60
N ASP A 61 -0.86 2.55 -3.89
CA ASP A 61 0.23 2.36 -4.86
C ASP A 61 1.40 3.31 -4.59
N THR A 62 1.12 4.56 -4.23
CA THR A 62 2.14 5.51 -3.78
C THR A 62 2.87 4.99 -2.54
N ALA A 63 2.15 4.46 -1.55
CA ALA A 63 2.74 3.88 -0.34
C ALA A 63 3.62 2.67 -0.66
N ARG A 64 3.18 1.77 -1.56
CA ARG A 64 3.96 0.61 -2.00
C ARG A 64 5.26 1.04 -2.67
N ILE A 65 5.22 1.98 -3.61
CA ILE A 65 6.41 2.49 -4.29
C ILE A 65 7.38 3.11 -3.29
N ALA A 66 6.88 3.94 -2.37
CA ALA A 66 7.68 4.52 -1.31
C ALA A 66 8.33 3.46 -0.41
N GLY A 67 7.59 2.39 -0.07
CA GLY A 67 8.10 1.25 0.70
C GLY A 67 9.21 0.51 -0.03
N VAL A 68 9.05 0.21 -1.32
CA VAL A 68 10.11 -0.43 -2.13
C VAL A 68 11.37 0.42 -2.15
N LEU A 69 11.24 1.73 -2.40
CA LEU A 69 12.38 2.65 -2.39
C LEU A 69 13.05 2.71 -1.02
N PHE A 70 12.26 2.75 0.06
CA PHE A 70 12.78 2.75 1.42
C PHE A 70 13.67 1.53 1.70
N TYR A 71 13.20 0.33 1.39
CA TYR A 71 14.01 -0.89 1.57
C TYR A 71 15.24 -0.92 0.65
N PHE A 72 15.11 -0.44 -0.60
CA PHE A 72 16.24 -0.30 -1.52
C PHE A 72 17.34 0.60 -0.93
N PHE A 73 16.98 1.77 -0.41
CA PHE A 73 17.95 2.69 0.20
C PHE A 73 18.57 2.13 1.48
N ILE A 74 17.80 1.42 2.32
CA ILE A 74 18.37 0.75 3.50
C ILE A 74 19.47 -0.23 3.10
N ILE A 75 19.22 -1.07 2.09
CA ILE A 75 20.21 -2.04 1.61
C ILE A 75 21.43 -1.31 1.02
N LEU A 76 21.20 -0.26 0.23
CA LEU A 76 22.28 0.53 -0.36
C LEU A 76 23.18 1.16 0.71
N ILE A 77 22.59 1.77 1.74
CA ILE A 77 23.32 2.37 2.88
C ILE A 77 24.11 1.30 3.62
N ALA A 78 23.51 0.13 3.88
CA ALA A 78 24.19 -0.98 4.55
C ALA A 78 25.43 -1.46 3.77
N ILE A 79 25.32 -1.55 2.45
CA ILE A 79 26.45 -1.90 1.55
C ILE A 79 27.54 -0.82 1.64
N ILE A 80 27.19 0.46 1.54
CA ILE A 80 28.15 1.57 1.62
C ILE A 80 28.92 1.53 2.95
N ILE A 81 28.21 1.35 4.08
CA ILE A 81 28.85 1.27 5.40
C ILE A 81 29.80 0.07 5.48
N TYR A 82 29.42 -1.08 4.91
CA TYR A 82 30.27 -2.27 4.89
C TYR A 82 31.57 -2.02 4.12
N TYR A 83 31.50 -1.42 2.93
CA TYR A 83 32.69 -1.13 2.11
C TYR A 83 33.57 0.00 2.65
N ILE A 84 33.02 0.98 3.39
CA ILE A 84 33.82 2.04 4.01
C ILE A 84 34.60 1.52 5.24
N LYS A 85 34.07 0.50 5.93
CA LYS A 85 34.67 -0.07 7.15
C LYS A 85 35.63 -1.24 6.90
N LEU A 86 35.69 -1.76 5.67
CA LEU A 86 36.61 -2.81 5.23
C LEU A 86 37.89 -2.17 4.67
#